data_AF-A0AA36IRF0-F1
#
_entry.id   AF-A0AA36IRF0-F1
#
_cell.length_a   1.000
_cell.length_b   1.000
_cell.length_c   1.000
_cell.angle_alpha   90.00
_cell.angle_beta   90.00
_cell.angle_gamma   90.00
#
_symmetry.space_group_name_H-M   'P 1'
#
loop_
_entity.id
_entity.type
_entity.pdbx_description
1 polymer ?
#
loop_
_entity_poly.entity_id
_entity_poly.type
_entity_poly.pdbx_seq_one_letter_code
_entity_poly.pdbx_strand_id
1 'polypeptide(L)'
;MAAADSKRLTAQRKRAACGELRALASELGVQDDNLRLDMTAEQFRRAAGRLVESCATPDQRRQLERAVNRYQNIVVPPLPGRAAENARCQGEEAGVEEARRTFRLRATGCLFTYNSADFRRVVWPEFIAWLRTLNFLLRWTATMEESLRSLVAGRLHMHVFMEFKQAVDWTSLQSVLFQGVTPHASPCTARGPSVRDALNRGHFYVFADKQGTLEVATSGWVPWSDYSVKGWWIDNLWTEHKLRHDVYLDYACKIRVGFSGLATAVESAQSIMVRCAFQQKQQEIAGRLELLKRPFRPDVLEALRPWANQYAELKMRYKFLVLRGGSQTGKSTLAKFARRRFWVEFQREEHGYILFDNVNHMDFVLNERALFQLLRAAFVLERAGGFKVLRGWGELFLPEGFRAAV
;
A
#
# COMPACT_ATOMS: atom_id res chain seq x y z
N MET A 1 -14.52 -4.78 24.16
CA MET A 1 -13.42 -4.72 23.18
C MET A 1 -13.77 -3.67 22.12
N ALA A 2 -13.34 -2.42 22.32
CA ALA A 2 -13.57 -1.33 21.39
C ALA A 2 -12.31 -1.12 20.53
N ALA A 3 -12.46 -1.24 19.21
CA ALA A 3 -11.37 -1.04 18.25
C ALA A 3 -11.06 0.46 18.13
N ALA A 4 -9.78 0.80 18.27
CA ALA A 4 -9.27 2.17 18.26
C ALA A 4 -9.26 2.76 16.85
N ASP A 5 -10.03 3.84 16.66
CA ASP A 5 -10.00 4.69 15.47
C ASP A 5 -8.68 5.47 15.38
N SER A 6 -7.78 5.03 14.51
CA SER A 6 -6.55 5.73 14.18
C SER A 6 -6.82 6.87 13.19
N LYS A 7 -7.18 8.05 13.71
CA LYS A 7 -7.31 9.28 12.92
C LYS A 7 -5.93 9.76 12.45
N ARG A 8 -5.71 9.84 11.13
CA ARG A 8 -4.46 10.34 10.54
C ARG A 8 -4.39 11.87 10.62
N LEU A 9 -3.39 12.35 11.35
CA LEU A 9 -2.96 13.76 11.47
C LEU A 9 -2.45 14.31 10.14
N THR A 10 -2.50 15.63 9.93
CA THR A 10 -1.77 16.26 8.81
C THR A 10 -0.26 16.05 9.02
N ALA A 11 0.39 15.40 8.06
CA ALA A 11 1.78 14.94 8.18
C ALA A 11 2.76 16.05 8.61
N GLN A 12 2.53 17.29 8.19
CA GLN A 12 3.37 18.44 8.52
C GLN A 12 3.29 18.85 10.01
N ARG A 13 2.10 18.89 10.61
CA ARG A 13 1.94 19.27 12.03
C ARG A 13 2.44 18.18 12.96
N LYS A 14 2.24 16.92 12.56
CA LYS A 14 2.81 15.75 13.24
C LYS A 14 4.34 15.80 13.26
N ARG A 15 4.96 16.09 12.10
CA ARG A 15 6.42 16.25 11.98
C ARG A 15 6.93 17.40 12.85
N ALA A 16 6.22 18.53 12.92
CA ALA A 16 6.60 19.65 13.77
C ALA A 16 6.60 19.27 15.26
N ALA A 17 5.53 18.65 15.75
CA ALA A 17 5.44 18.19 17.14
C ALA A 17 6.47 17.08 17.46
N CYS A 18 6.70 16.13 16.55
CA CYS A 18 7.77 15.13 16.70
C CYS A 18 9.17 15.75 16.68
N GLY A 19 9.38 16.82 15.89
CA GLY A 19 10.63 17.57 15.85
C GLY A 19 10.92 18.28 17.18
N GLU A 20 9.92 18.93 17.77
CA GLU A 20 10.04 19.55 19.10
C GLU A 20 10.34 18.53 20.19
N LEU A 21 9.67 17.38 20.17
CA LEU A 21 9.92 16.29 21.12
C LEU A 21 11.37 15.77 21.01
N ARG A 22 11.89 15.68 19.78
CA ARG A 22 13.27 15.25 19.51
C ARG A 22 14.30 16.28 19.95
N ALA A 23 14.03 17.57 19.74
CA ALA A 23 14.88 18.65 20.22
C ALA A 23 14.99 18.61 21.75
N LEU A 24 13.86 18.46 22.45
CA LEU A 24 13.84 18.35 23.90
C LEU A 24 14.55 17.10 24.41
N ALA A 25 14.36 15.94 23.76
CA ALA A 25 15.08 14.71 24.12
C ALA A 25 16.61 14.88 24.01
N SER A 26 17.07 15.59 22.99
CA SER A 26 18.48 15.92 22.81
C SER A 26 19.00 16.85 23.91
N GLU A 27 18.23 17.86 24.31
CA GLU A 27 18.59 18.76 25.42
C GLU A 27 18.68 18.06 26.77
N LEU A 28 17.85 17.03 26.97
CA LEU A 28 17.83 16.20 28.19
C LEU A 28 18.90 15.09 28.19
N GLY A 29 19.70 14.97 27.12
CA GLY A 29 20.71 13.91 26.99
C GLY A 29 20.10 12.51 26.83
N VAL A 30 18.82 12.41 26.49
CA VAL A 30 18.12 11.15 26.26
C VAL A 30 18.34 10.74 24.81
N GLN A 31 19.26 9.79 24.58
CA GLN A 31 19.35 9.12 23.29
C GLN A 31 18.17 8.15 23.13
N ASP A 32 17.17 8.56 22.35
CA ASP A 32 16.06 7.70 21.96
C ASP A 32 16.04 7.54 20.43
N ASP A 33 16.69 6.47 19.96
CA ASP A 33 16.78 6.10 18.54
C ASP A 33 15.40 5.85 17.88
N ASN A 34 14.35 5.80 18.68
CA ASN A 34 12.97 5.57 18.22
C ASN A 34 12.20 6.87 17.94
N LEU A 35 12.78 8.05 18.17
CA LEU A 35 12.15 9.35 17.87
C LEU A 35 12.16 9.66 16.36
N ARG A 36 11.29 8.97 15.62
CA ARG A 36 11.09 9.18 14.19
C ARG A 36 10.04 10.25 13.89
N LEU A 37 10.19 10.95 12.76
CA LEU A 37 9.26 12.00 12.32
C LEU A 37 7.84 11.50 11.96
N ASP A 38 7.64 10.19 11.91
CA ASP A 38 6.42 9.51 11.48
C ASP A 38 5.73 8.68 12.58
N MET A 39 6.15 8.79 13.84
CA MET A 39 5.62 8.03 14.99
C MET A 39 4.10 8.05 15.14
N THR A 40 3.46 6.91 15.39
CA THR A 40 2.01 6.83 15.73
C THR A 40 1.66 7.67 16.98
N ALA A 41 0.37 7.99 17.17
CA ALA A 41 -0.08 8.73 18.35
C ALA A 41 0.22 8.00 19.68
N GLU A 42 0.24 6.67 19.66
CA GLU A 42 0.63 5.88 20.83
C GLU A 42 2.15 5.93 21.07
N GLN A 43 2.96 5.79 20.01
CA GLN A 43 4.42 5.95 20.11
C GLN A 43 4.80 7.35 20.61
N PHE A 44 4.11 8.40 20.14
CA PHE A 44 4.31 9.76 20.62
C PHE A 44 3.99 9.91 22.11
N ARG A 45 2.85 9.37 22.56
CA ARG A 45 2.46 9.40 23.99
C ARG A 45 3.47 8.64 24.87
N ARG A 46 3.93 7.47 24.44
CA ARG A 46 4.94 6.70 25.19
C ARG A 46 6.27 7.43 25.27
N ALA A 47 6.74 8.03 24.17
CA ALA A 47 7.97 8.81 24.15
C ALA A 47 7.87 10.07 25.02
N ALA A 48 6.76 10.80 24.93
CA ALA A 48 6.50 11.95 25.79
C ALA A 48 6.47 11.55 27.27
N GLY A 49 5.84 10.43 27.63
CA GLY A 49 5.79 9.92 29.00
C GLY A 49 7.18 9.64 29.58
N ARG A 50 8.09 9.03 28.81
CA ARG A 50 9.48 8.82 29.23
C ARG A 50 10.22 10.15 29.49
N LEU A 51 9.99 11.16 28.64
CA LEU A 51 10.64 12.46 28.78
C LEU A 51 10.15 13.26 30.00
N VAL A 52 8.92 13.03 30.48
CA VAL A 52 8.41 13.68 31.69
C VAL A 52 9.28 13.36 32.90
N GLU A 53 9.70 12.09 33.02
CA GLU A 53 10.55 11.61 34.13
C GLU A 53 11.96 12.21 34.08
N SER A 54 12.44 12.59 32.89
CA SER A 54 13.76 13.17 32.68
C SER A 54 13.81 14.70 32.77
N CYS A 55 12.65 15.38 32.86
CA CYS A 55 12.60 16.84 32.96
C CYS A 55 12.98 17.33 34.36
N ALA A 56 14.19 17.90 34.47
CA ALA A 56 14.75 18.42 35.72
C ALA A 56 14.23 19.82 36.08
N THR A 57 13.84 20.63 35.09
CA THR A 57 13.41 22.02 35.31
C THR A 57 11.93 22.26 34.98
N PRO A 58 11.28 23.26 35.60
CA PRO A 58 9.93 23.67 35.24
C PRO A 58 9.80 24.11 33.78
N ASP A 59 10.85 24.69 33.20
CA ASP A 59 10.85 25.12 31.80
C ASP A 59 10.83 23.95 30.82
N GLN A 60 11.59 22.88 31.10
CA GLN A 60 11.56 21.65 30.31
C GLN A 60 10.19 21.00 30.34
N ARG A 61 9.53 20.95 31.51
CA ARG A 61 8.15 20.45 31.63
C ARG A 61 7.17 21.29 30.83
N ARG A 62 7.27 22.62 30.89
CA ARG A 62 6.43 23.54 30.08
C ARG A 62 6.68 23.39 28.57
N GLN A 63 7.89 23.07 28.14
CA GLN A 63 8.18 22.79 26.73
C GLN A 63 7.57 21.45 26.28
N LEU A 64 7.72 20.40 27.09
CA LEU A 64 7.11 19.10 26.82
C LEU A 64 5.58 19.17 26.76
N GLU A 65 4.96 19.84 27.72
CA GLU A 65 3.51 20.08 27.75
C GLU A 65 3.03 20.83 26.51
N ARG A 66 3.77 21.84 26.04
CA ARG A 66 3.45 22.55 24.79
C ARG A 66 3.52 21.65 23.56
N ALA A 67 4.52 20.77 23.47
CA ALA A 67 4.64 19.80 22.37
C ALA A 67 3.51 18.77 22.41
N VAL A 68 3.16 18.26 23.60
CA VAL A 68 2.05 17.32 23.82
C VAL A 68 0.70 17.95 23.51
N ASN A 69 0.44 19.15 24.04
CA ASN A 69 -0.78 19.90 23.78
C ASN A 69 -0.92 20.24 22.29
N ARG A 70 0.17 20.59 21.61
CA ARG A 70 0.13 20.78 20.16
C ARG A 70 -0.15 19.49 19.41
N TYR A 71 0.35 18.35 19.86
CA TYR A 71 0.02 17.05 19.24
C TYR A 71 -1.44 16.66 19.46
N GLN A 72 -1.99 16.89 20.67
CA GLN A 72 -3.34 16.50 21.08
C GLN A 72 -4.43 17.45 20.55
N ASN A 73 -4.18 18.76 20.53
CA ASN A 73 -5.13 19.78 20.08
C ASN A 73 -5.10 20.00 18.56
N ILE A 74 -4.47 19.11 17.79
CA ILE A 74 -4.65 19.11 16.33
C ILE A 74 -6.07 18.65 16.05
N VAL A 75 -6.95 19.64 15.91
CA VAL A 75 -8.24 19.47 15.24
C VAL A 75 -7.91 19.04 13.82
N VAL A 76 -8.13 17.75 13.54
CA VAL A 76 -8.02 17.21 12.18
C VAL A 76 -9.12 17.92 11.39
N PRO A 77 -8.78 18.80 10.42
CA PRO A 77 -9.79 19.29 9.51
C PRO A 77 -10.38 18.05 8.83
N PRO A 78 -11.71 17.90 8.77
CA PRO A 78 -12.30 16.79 8.04
C PRO A 78 -11.67 16.72 6.65
N LEU A 79 -11.31 15.52 6.22
CA LEU A 79 -10.82 15.29 4.85
C LEU A 79 -11.80 15.99 3.88
N PRO A 80 -11.33 16.90 3.00
CA PRO A 80 -12.19 17.51 2.00
C PRO A 80 -12.67 16.40 1.05
N GLY A 81 -13.85 15.85 1.33
CA GLY A 81 -14.47 14.77 0.55
C GLY A 81 -15.25 13.73 1.35
N ARG A 82 -14.91 13.44 2.62
CA ARG A 82 -15.57 12.35 3.39
C ARG A 82 -16.63 12.80 4.40
N ALA A 83 -16.55 14.05 4.88
CA ALA A 83 -17.50 14.53 5.89
C ALA A 83 -18.90 14.85 5.35
N ALA A 84 -19.05 15.10 4.04
CA ALA A 84 -20.36 15.36 3.45
C ALA A 84 -21.24 14.11 3.32
N GLU A 85 -20.64 12.91 3.22
CA GLU A 85 -21.39 11.66 3.09
C GLU A 85 -21.70 11.01 4.46
N ASN A 86 -20.77 11.07 5.43
CA ASN A 86 -20.96 10.36 6.71
C ASN A 86 -21.64 11.20 7.82
N ALA A 87 -21.72 12.52 7.70
CA ALA A 87 -22.41 13.37 8.70
C ALA A 87 -23.94 13.29 8.64
N ARG A 88 -24.53 12.47 7.76
CA ARG A 88 -25.99 12.30 7.65
C ARG A 88 -26.55 11.06 8.34
N CYS A 89 -25.73 10.17 8.88
CA CYS A 89 -26.22 8.88 9.41
C CYS A 89 -26.23 8.74 10.94
N GLN A 90 -25.73 9.70 11.72
CA GLN A 90 -25.70 9.55 13.17
C GLN A 90 -25.92 10.89 13.88
N GLY A 91 -27.16 11.14 14.28
CA GLY A 91 -27.54 12.22 15.19
C GLY A 91 -28.78 12.96 14.72
N GLU A 92 -29.96 12.46 15.12
CA GLU A 92 -31.17 13.22 15.54
C GLU A 92 -32.38 12.26 15.61
N GLU A 93 -32.37 11.39 16.63
CA GLU A 93 -33.62 10.85 17.20
C GLU A 93 -34.13 11.86 18.25
N ALA A 94 -34.59 13.02 17.78
CA ALA A 94 -35.36 13.96 18.59
C ALA A 94 -36.37 14.62 17.66
N GLY A 95 -37.65 14.37 17.93
CA GLY A 95 -38.74 14.58 16.98
C GLY A 95 -38.85 16.02 16.46
N VAL A 96 -38.98 16.12 15.14
CA VAL A 96 -39.54 17.27 14.44
C VAL A 96 -40.31 16.70 13.27
N GLU A 97 -41.55 17.15 13.11
CA GLU A 97 -42.35 16.93 11.91
C GLU A 97 -41.49 17.00 10.65
N GLU A 98 -41.70 15.99 9.83
CA GLU A 98 -41.07 15.72 8.54
C GLU A 98 -41.41 16.86 7.56
N ALA A 99 -40.79 18.03 7.75
CA ALA A 99 -40.78 19.11 6.79
C ALA A 99 -40.13 18.54 5.53
N ARG A 100 -40.97 18.04 4.62
CA ARG A 100 -40.59 17.58 3.28
C ARG A 100 -39.71 18.67 2.69
N ARG A 101 -38.39 18.49 2.79
CA ARG A 101 -37.42 19.44 2.24
C ARG A 101 -37.67 19.45 0.75
N THR A 102 -38.36 20.49 0.29
CA THR A 102 -38.64 20.70 -1.11
C THR A 102 -37.30 20.74 -1.83
N PHE A 103 -37.17 19.94 -2.88
CA PHE A 103 -35.95 19.89 -3.67
C PHE A 103 -35.62 21.31 -4.18
N ARG A 104 -34.37 21.73 -4.00
CA ARG A 104 -33.88 23.02 -4.51
C ARG A 104 -32.42 22.91 -4.91
N LEU A 105 -32.12 23.17 -6.17
CA LEU A 105 -30.77 23.21 -6.73
C LEU A 105 -30.34 24.66 -6.93
N ARG A 106 -29.33 25.09 -6.16
CA ARG A 106 -28.67 26.40 -6.32
C ARG A 106 -27.20 26.22 -6.60
N ALA A 107 -26.76 26.42 -7.85
CA ALA A 107 -25.36 26.21 -8.21
C ALA A 107 -24.96 26.93 -9.51
N THR A 108 -23.67 27.23 -9.66
CA THR A 108 -23.05 27.67 -10.92
C THR A 108 -22.55 26.50 -11.77
N GLY A 109 -22.40 25.32 -11.17
CA GLY A 109 -22.19 24.08 -11.89
C GLY A 109 -22.64 22.87 -11.09
N CYS A 110 -22.95 21.77 -11.76
CA CYS A 110 -23.52 20.57 -11.15
C CYS A 110 -23.06 19.32 -11.90
N LEU A 111 -22.72 18.27 -11.15
CA LEU A 111 -22.55 16.93 -11.69
C LEU A 111 -23.92 16.24 -11.74
N PHE A 112 -24.35 15.84 -12.92
CA PHE A 112 -25.54 15.04 -13.12
C PHE A 112 -25.17 13.60 -13.48
N THR A 113 -25.86 12.64 -12.86
CA THR A 113 -25.71 11.20 -13.16
C THR A 113 -27.05 10.65 -13.65
N TYR A 114 -27.09 10.16 -14.88
CA TYR A 114 -28.23 9.51 -15.50
C TYR A 114 -28.04 8.00 -15.45
N ASN A 115 -29.00 7.29 -14.86
CA ASN A 115 -28.94 5.84 -14.73
C ASN A 115 -30.26 5.25 -15.24
N SER A 116 -30.19 4.46 -16.30
CA SER A 116 -31.35 3.76 -16.88
C SER A 116 -30.93 2.35 -17.29
N ALA A 117 -31.85 1.38 -17.14
CA ALA A 117 -31.65 0.03 -17.63
C ALA A 117 -31.68 -0.03 -19.18
N ASP A 118 -32.30 0.96 -19.80
CA ASP A 118 -32.52 1.03 -21.24
C ASP A 118 -31.37 1.72 -21.99
N PHE A 119 -30.40 2.29 -21.26
CA PHE A 119 -29.24 2.88 -21.91
C PHE A 119 -28.42 1.81 -22.63
N ARG A 120 -28.12 2.13 -23.89
CA ARG A 120 -27.28 1.38 -24.82
C ARG A 120 -26.31 2.36 -25.47
N ARG A 121 -25.23 1.86 -26.06
CA ARG A 121 -24.23 2.72 -26.72
C ARG A 121 -24.84 3.61 -27.82
N VAL A 122 -25.90 3.15 -28.49
CA VAL A 122 -26.62 3.93 -29.53
C VAL A 122 -27.28 5.21 -29.00
N VAL A 123 -27.55 5.31 -27.69
CA VAL A 123 -28.14 6.51 -27.08
C VAL A 123 -27.10 7.63 -26.92
N TRP A 124 -25.80 7.32 -26.99
CA TRP A 124 -24.75 8.31 -26.75
C TRP A 124 -24.77 9.51 -27.70
N PRO A 125 -24.86 9.35 -29.03
CA PRO A 125 -24.94 10.49 -29.94
C PRO A 125 -26.17 11.37 -29.70
N GLU A 126 -27.31 10.76 -29.33
CA GLU A 126 -28.55 11.48 -28.99
C GLU A 126 -28.39 12.29 -27.71
N PHE A 127 -27.73 11.72 -26.69
CA PHE A 127 -27.42 12.44 -25.45
C PHE A 127 -26.53 13.65 -25.70
N ILE A 128 -25.50 13.52 -26.54
CA ILE A 128 -24.63 14.63 -26.91
C ILE A 128 -25.37 15.68 -27.76
N ALA A 129 -26.21 15.26 -28.69
CA ALA A 129 -27.04 16.17 -29.47
C ALA A 129 -27.98 16.97 -28.57
N TRP A 130 -28.62 16.32 -27.61
CA TRP A 130 -29.46 16.96 -26.60
C TRP A 130 -28.68 17.96 -25.74
N LEU A 131 -27.49 17.61 -25.22
CA LEU A 131 -26.66 18.56 -24.46
C LEU A 131 -26.35 19.84 -25.23
N ARG A 132 -26.20 19.75 -26.55
CA ARG A 132 -25.94 20.91 -27.42
C ARG A 132 -27.16 21.82 -27.61
N THR A 133 -28.39 21.33 -27.37
CA THR A 133 -29.60 22.17 -27.44
C THR A 133 -29.84 22.98 -26.16
N LEU A 134 -29.16 22.62 -25.05
CA LEU A 134 -29.31 23.29 -23.75
C LEU A 134 -28.60 24.66 -23.73
N ASN A 135 -29.30 25.68 -24.19
CA ASN A 135 -28.77 27.05 -24.38
C ASN A 135 -28.34 27.76 -23.07
N PHE A 136 -28.73 27.27 -21.90
CA PHE A 136 -28.35 27.83 -20.60
C PHE A 136 -26.98 27.33 -20.10
N LEU A 137 -26.39 26.35 -20.79
CA LEU A 137 -25.05 25.85 -20.49
C LEU A 137 -23.98 26.80 -21.01
N LEU A 138 -22.97 27.06 -20.18
CA LEU A 138 -21.73 27.71 -20.58
C LEU A 138 -20.75 26.68 -21.11
N ARG A 139 -20.55 25.59 -20.37
CA ARG A 139 -19.66 24.47 -20.72
C ARG A 139 -20.23 23.16 -20.21
N TRP A 140 -19.86 22.06 -20.85
CA TRP A 140 -20.17 20.73 -20.35
C TRP A 140 -19.06 19.72 -20.68
N THR A 141 -18.94 18.71 -19.83
CA THR A 141 -18.15 17.50 -20.08
C THR A 141 -19.03 16.31 -19.74
N ALA A 142 -19.13 15.35 -20.64
CA ALA A 142 -19.94 14.15 -20.49
C ALA A 142 -19.10 12.90 -20.68
N THR A 143 -19.48 11.82 -19.98
CA THR A 143 -18.92 10.49 -20.15
C THR A 143 -20.02 9.43 -20.07
N MET A 144 -19.88 8.38 -20.88
CA MET A 144 -20.65 7.14 -20.75
C MET A 144 -19.75 6.09 -20.10
N GLU A 145 -20.27 5.42 -19.09
CA GLU A 145 -19.54 4.44 -18.30
C GLU A 145 -20.35 3.15 -18.15
N GLU A 146 -19.64 2.03 -18.06
CA GLU A 146 -20.19 0.77 -17.56
C GLU A 146 -20.19 0.75 -16.03
N SER A 147 -21.30 0.30 -15.45
CA SER A 147 -21.49 0.23 -14.01
C SER A 147 -20.81 -1.00 -13.43
N LEU A 148 -19.57 -0.83 -12.96
CA LEU A 148 -18.77 -1.90 -12.34
C LEU A 148 -19.36 -2.46 -11.03
N ARG A 149 -20.37 -1.79 -10.46
CA ARG A 149 -21.05 -2.21 -9.21
C ARG A 149 -22.47 -2.70 -9.45
N SER A 150 -22.95 -2.73 -10.70
CA SER A 150 -24.28 -3.26 -10.98
C SER A 150 -24.28 -4.77 -10.96
N LEU A 151 -25.39 -5.36 -10.52
CA LEU A 151 -25.65 -6.79 -10.66
C LEU A 151 -25.91 -7.18 -12.12
N VAL A 152 -26.28 -6.21 -12.96
CA VAL A 152 -26.53 -6.42 -14.40
C VAL A 152 -25.25 -6.05 -15.15
N ALA A 153 -24.57 -7.07 -15.68
CA ALA A 153 -23.38 -6.88 -16.51
C ALA A 153 -23.68 -5.99 -17.72
N GLY A 154 -22.77 -5.10 -18.08
CA GLY A 154 -22.97 -4.17 -19.19
C GLY A 154 -23.97 -3.04 -18.93
N ARG A 155 -24.48 -2.86 -17.69
CA ARG A 155 -25.36 -1.73 -17.37
C ARG A 155 -24.61 -0.42 -17.58
N LEU A 156 -25.17 0.48 -18.38
CA LEU A 156 -24.58 1.77 -18.69
C LEU A 156 -25.20 2.89 -17.87
N HIS A 157 -24.39 3.89 -17.54
CA HIS A 157 -24.83 5.16 -16.98
C HIS A 157 -24.03 6.30 -17.61
N MET A 158 -24.57 7.51 -17.53
CA MET A 158 -23.93 8.70 -18.09
C MET A 158 -23.69 9.71 -16.98
N HIS A 159 -22.50 10.30 -16.93
CA HIS A 159 -22.24 11.47 -16.10
C HIS A 159 -22.04 12.69 -16.99
N VAL A 160 -22.52 13.84 -16.54
CA VAL A 160 -22.21 15.12 -17.17
C VAL A 160 -21.99 16.17 -16.11
N PHE A 161 -20.87 16.86 -16.18
CA PHE A 161 -20.65 18.07 -15.41
C PHE A 161 -21.07 19.26 -16.26
N MET A 162 -22.05 20.01 -15.78
CA MET A 162 -22.60 21.18 -16.44
C MET A 162 -22.16 22.44 -15.70
N GLU A 163 -21.57 23.39 -16.42
CA GLU A 163 -21.34 24.77 -15.95
C GLU A 163 -22.38 25.67 -16.61
N PHE A 164 -23.09 26.44 -15.81
CA PHE A 164 -24.21 27.27 -16.26
C PHE A 164 -23.76 28.69 -16.60
N LYS A 165 -24.40 29.34 -17.58
CA LYS A 165 -24.15 30.75 -17.92
C LYS A 165 -24.44 31.70 -16.75
N GLN A 166 -25.41 31.33 -15.91
CA GLN A 166 -25.78 32.01 -14.67
C GLN A 166 -26.08 30.96 -13.60
N ALA A 167 -25.92 31.31 -12.33
CA ALA A 167 -26.29 30.40 -11.24
C ALA A 167 -27.77 30.03 -11.36
N VAL A 168 -28.06 28.74 -11.38
CA VAL A 168 -29.44 28.25 -11.45
C VAL A 168 -30.06 28.22 -10.05
N ASP A 169 -31.37 28.43 -9.96
CA ASP A 169 -32.18 28.19 -8.76
C ASP A 169 -33.42 27.40 -9.19
N TRP A 170 -33.32 26.08 -9.18
CA TRP A 170 -34.37 25.19 -9.66
C TRP A 170 -35.06 24.45 -8.52
N THR A 171 -36.38 24.35 -8.59
CA THR A 171 -37.22 23.54 -7.69
C THR A 171 -37.57 22.17 -8.28
N SER A 172 -37.14 21.90 -9.52
CA SER A 172 -37.28 20.61 -10.21
C SER A 172 -36.13 20.37 -11.18
N LEU A 173 -35.97 19.14 -11.66
CA LEU A 173 -34.95 18.77 -12.66
C LEU A 173 -35.51 18.60 -14.09
N GLN A 174 -36.69 19.15 -14.36
CA GLN A 174 -37.37 18.98 -15.66
C GLN A 174 -36.54 19.51 -16.83
N SER A 175 -35.83 20.63 -16.64
CA SER A 175 -34.98 21.25 -17.67
C SER A 175 -33.75 20.41 -18.07
N VAL A 176 -33.43 19.37 -17.29
CA VAL A 176 -32.30 18.46 -17.53
C VAL A 176 -32.77 17.00 -17.57
N LEU A 177 -34.04 16.77 -17.89
CA LEU A 177 -34.57 15.43 -18.11
C LEU A 177 -34.18 14.95 -19.52
N PHE A 178 -33.64 13.74 -19.60
CA PHE A 178 -33.24 13.13 -20.87
C PHE A 178 -33.97 11.81 -21.05
N GLN A 179 -34.78 11.70 -22.11
CA GLN A 179 -35.57 10.49 -22.43
C GLN A 179 -36.38 9.94 -21.23
N GLY A 180 -37.05 10.80 -20.47
CA GLY A 180 -37.81 10.39 -19.28
C GLY A 180 -36.96 10.18 -18.02
N VAL A 181 -35.63 10.11 -18.15
CA VAL A 181 -34.72 9.83 -17.03
C VAL A 181 -34.41 11.12 -16.28
N THR A 182 -34.79 11.15 -15.00
CA THR A 182 -34.41 12.23 -14.08
C THR A 182 -33.02 11.94 -13.50
N PRO A 183 -32.04 12.84 -13.65
CA PRO A 183 -30.69 12.59 -13.14
C PRO A 183 -30.61 12.77 -11.61
N HIS A 184 -29.62 12.13 -11.00
CA HIS A 184 -29.14 12.53 -9.68
C HIS A 184 -28.25 13.78 -9.83
N ALA A 185 -28.47 14.80 -8.98
CA ALA A 185 -27.78 16.08 -9.05
C ALA A 185 -26.85 16.30 -7.85
N SER A 186 -25.58 16.59 -8.12
CA SER A 186 -24.55 16.92 -7.13
C SER A 186 -24.02 18.34 -7.39
N PRO A 187 -24.57 19.38 -6.74
CA PRO A 187 -24.17 20.76 -6.98
C PRO A 187 -22.73 21.04 -6.55
N CYS A 188 -22.03 21.89 -7.29
CA CYS A 188 -20.79 22.49 -6.85
C CYS A 188 -21.11 23.53 -5.75
N THR A 189 -20.62 23.27 -4.54
CA THR A 189 -20.88 24.11 -3.35
C THR A 189 -19.76 25.13 -3.06
N ALA A 190 -18.72 25.16 -3.89
CA ALA A 190 -17.60 26.07 -3.73
C ALA A 190 -18.04 27.55 -3.86
N ARG A 191 -17.33 28.44 -3.17
CA ARG A 191 -17.62 29.89 -3.16
C ARG A 191 -16.33 30.71 -3.30
N GLY A 192 -16.50 31.94 -3.78
CA GLY A 192 -15.41 32.90 -3.92
C GLY A 192 -14.31 32.46 -4.89
N PRO A 193 -13.03 32.73 -4.60
CA PRO A 193 -11.91 32.43 -5.51
C PRO A 193 -11.75 30.95 -5.87
N SER A 194 -12.29 30.04 -5.03
CA SER A 194 -12.18 28.59 -5.23
C SER A 194 -13.16 28.01 -6.27
N VAL A 195 -14.14 28.79 -6.73
CA VAL A 195 -15.22 28.30 -7.61
C VAL A 195 -14.66 27.73 -8.91
N ARG A 196 -13.80 28.47 -9.62
CA ARG A 196 -13.24 28.02 -10.90
C ARG A 196 -12.46 26.71 -10.76
N ASP A 197 -11.71 26.56 -9.68
CA ASP A 197 -10.94 25.35 -9.40
C ASP A 197 -11.86 24.14 -9.15
N ALA A 198 -12.94 24.33 -8.39
CA ALA A 198 -13.93 23.31 -8.13
C ALA A 198 -14.70 22.90 -9.40
N LEU A 199 -15.05 23.87 -10.26
CA LEU A 199 -15.68 23.60 -11.56
C LEU A 199 -14.73 22.82 -12.48
N ASN A 200 -13.46 23.25 -12.58
CA ASN A 200 -12.44 22.54 -13.36
C ASN A 200 -12.20 21.12 -12.87
N ARG A 201 -12.20 20.91 -11.55
CA ARG A 201 -12.14 19.58 -10.95
C ARG A 201 -13.37 18.74 -11.34
N GLY A 202 -14.56 19.34 -11.36
CA GLY A 202 -15.80 18.69 -11.80
C GLY A 202 -15.74 18.24 -13.26
N HIS A 203 -15.30 19.12 -14.17
CA HIS A 203 -15.07 18.78 -15.56
C HIS A 203 -14.02 17.67 -15.71
N PHE A 204 -12.89 17.77 -15.00
CA PHE A 204 -11.84 16.76 -15.04
C PHE A 204 -12.33 15.39 -14.54
N TYR A 205 -13.12 15.34 -13.47
CA TYR A 205 -13.69 14.11 -12.94
C TYR A 205 -14.53 13.35 -13.99
N VAL A 206 -15.27 14.06 -14.82
CA VAL A 206 -16.08 13.47 -15.88
C VAL A 206 -15.25 13.14 -17.12
N PHE A 207 -14.25 13.96 -17.44
CA PHE A 207 -13.32 13.72 -18.54
C PHE A 207 -12.44 12.48 -18.33
N ALA A 208 -12.03 12.22 -17.10
CA ALA A 208 -11.04 11.19 -16.79
C ALA A 208 -11.44 9.79 -17.28
N ASP A 209 -10.49 9.08 -17.90
CA ASP A 209 -10.60 7.70 -18.37
C ASP A 209 -10.56 6.72 -17.20
N LYS A 210 -11.67 6.71 -16.46
CA LYS A 210 -11.90 5.82 -15.34
C LYS A 210 -12.16 4.41 -15.85
N GLN A 211 -11.95 3.42 -14.98
CA GLN A 211 -12.33 2.06 -15.26
C GLN A 211 -13.83 1.99 -15.59
N GLY A 212 -14.15 1.45 -16.76
CA GLY A 212 -15.50 1.40 -17.30
C GLY A 212 -15.89 2.58 -18.18
N THR A 213 -15.07 3.62 -18.34
CA THR A 213 -15.31 4.68 -19.33
C THR A 213 -15.36 4.09 -20.74
N LEU A 214 -16.41 4.41 -21.49
CA LEU A 214 -16.63 3.95 -22.86
C LEU A 214 -16.50 5.09 -23.85
N GLU A 215 -17.09 6.24 -23.53
CA GLU A 215 -17.15 7.41 -24.41
C GLU A 215 -16.98 8.68 -23.58
N VAL A 216 -16.29 9.68 -24.13
CA VAL A 216 -16.12 11.00 -23.50
C VAL A 216 -16.37 12.09 -24.54
N ALA A 217 -17.08 13.14 -24.17
CA ALA A 217 -17.31 14.30 -25.01
C ALA A 217 -17.23 15.59 -24.18
N THR A 218 -16.79 16.68 -24.81
CA THR A 218 -16.74 18.00 -24.18
C THR A 218 -17.38 19.05 -25.08
N SER A 219 -17.78 20.17 -24.50
CA SER A 219 -18.18 21.38 -25.23
C SER A 219 -16.97 22.19 -25.75
N GLY A 220 -15.80 21.55 -25.94
CA GLY A 220 -14.53 22.23 -26.23
C GLY A 220 -13.80 22.74 -24.99
N TRP A 221 -14.20 22.33 -23.77
CA TRP A 221 -13.47 22.62 -22.52
C TRP A 221 -12.65 21.40 -22.10
N VAL A 222 -11.37 21.38 -22.47
CA VAL A 222 -10.47 20.23 -22.44
C VAL A 222 -9.39 20.44 -21.36
N PRO A 223 -9.14 19.44 -20.49
CA PRO A 223 -8.07 19.54 -19.50
C PRO A 223 -6.69 19.69 -20.14
N TRP A 224 -5.75 20.31 -19.42
CA TRP A 224 -4.39 20.68 -19.83
C TRP A 224 -4.29 21.72 -20.96
N SER A 225 -5.31 21.86 -21.80
CA SER A 225 -5.43 22.92 -22.81
C SER A 225 -6.10 24.16 -22.22
N ASP A 226 -7.34 24.01 -21.77
CA ASP A 226 -8.16 25.15 -21.32
C ASP A 226 -8.03 25.42 -19.81
N TYR A 227 -7.55 24.43 -19.07
CA TYR A 227 -7.29 24.56 -17.64
C TYR A 227 -6.25 23.57 -17.12
N SER A 228 -5.51 23.99 -16.11
CA SER A 228 -4.52 23.15 -15.44
C SER A 228 -5.18 22.08 -14.56
N VAL A 229 -4.76 20.83 -14.75
CA VAL A 229 -5.12 19.70 -13.88
C VAL A 229 -4.13 19.63 -12.72
N LYS A 230 -4.65 19.50 -11.49
CA LYS A 230 -3.81 19.37 -10.29
C LYS A 230 -3.49 17.90 -10.02
N GLY A 231 -2.26 17.59 -9.61
CA GLY A 231 -1.82 16.23 -9.30
C GLY A 231 -2.73 15.50 -8.31
N TRP A 232 -3.12 16.19 -7.23
CA TRP A 232 -4.01 15.61 -6.22
C TRP A 232 -5.40 15.22 -6.74
N TRP A 233 -5.87 15.76 -7.87
CA TRP A 233 -7.11 15.30 -8.52
C TRP A 233 -6.95 13.89 -9.08
N ILE A 234 -5.82 13.63 -9.73
CA ILE A 234 -5.48 12.33 -10.32
C ILE A 234 -5.14 11.33 -9.21
N ASP A 235 -4.37 11.75 -8.20
CA ASP A 235 -4.03 10.91 -7.04
C ASP A 235 -5.27 10.41 -6.32
N ASN A 236 -6.28 11.26 -6.14
CA ASN A 236 -7.55 10.86 -5.52
C ASN A 236 -8.26 9.79 -6.33
N LEU A 237 -8.36 9.96 -7.66
CA LEU A 237 -9.02 8.98 -8.51
C LEU A 237 -8.27 7.63 -8.54
N TRP A 238 -6.94 7.66 -8.55
CA TRP A 238 -6.13 6.44 -8.51
C TRP A 238 -6.18 5.74 -7.15
N THR A 239 -6.12 6.51 -6.05
CA THR A 239 -6.28 5.98 -4.68
C THR A 239 -7.66 5.35 -4.46
N GLU A 240 -8.70 5.89 -5.10
CA GLU A 240 -10.06 5.31 -5.10
C GLU A 240 -10.21 4.13 -6.08
N HIS A 241 -9.13 3.68 -6.71
CA HIS A 241 -9.11 2.62 -7.74
C HIS A 241 -10.01 2.91 -8.94
N LYS A 242 -10.29 4.20 -9.22
CA LYS A 242 -11.07 4.62 -10.40
C LYS A 242 -10.22 4.70 -11.64
N LEU A 243 -8.91 4.96 -11.53
CA LEU A 243 -7.98 4.95 -12.67
C LEU A 243 -7.20 3.65 -12.74
N ARG A 244 -6.88 3.22 -13.96
CA ARG A 244 -5.85 2.21 -14.20
C ARG A 244 -4.47 2.84 -14.02
N HIS A 245 -3.46 2.02 -13.77
CA HIS A 245 -2.11 2.49 -13.45
C HIS A 245 -1.43 3.18 -14.65
N ASP A 246 -1.60 2.62 -15.84
CA ASP A 246 -1.12 3.21 -17.11
C ASP A 246 -1.77 4.57 -17.37
N VAL A 247 -3.09 4.70 -17.17
CA VAL A 247 -3.82 5.98 -17.31
C VAL A 247 -3.35 7.01 -16.29
N TYR A 248 -3.10 6.59 -15.05
CA TYR A 248 -2.54 7.47 -14.03
C TYR A 248 -1.19 8.06 -14.47
N LEU A 249 -0.28 7.22 -14.98
CA LEU A 249 1.04 7.66 -15.43
C LEU A 249 0.95 8.60 -16.63
N ASP A 250 0.07 8.32 -17.59
CA ASP A 250 -0.22 9.23 -18.72
C ASP A 250 -0.75 10.58 -18.24
N TYR A 251 -1.61 10.61 -17.23
CA TYR A 251 -2.11 11.88 -16.68
C TYR A 251 -1.05 12.63 -15.86
N ALA A 252 -0.23 11.89 -15.12
CA ALA A 252 0.86 12.46 -14.35
C ALA A 252 1.91 13.12 -15.25
N CYS A 253 2.25 12.53 -16.40
CA CYS A 253 3.25 13.09 -17.32
C CYS A 253 2.80 14.41 -17.97
N LYS A 254 1.49 14.64 -18.06
CA LYS A 254 0.89 15.89 -18.53
C LYS A 254 0.97 17.01 -17.50
N ILE A 255 1.29 16.70 -16.23
CA ILE A 255 1.51 17.72 -15.18
C ILE A 255 2.99 18.09 -15.15
N ARG A 256 3.32 19.33 -15.53
CA ARG A 256 4.72 19.79 -15.60
C ARG A 256 5.41 19.92 -14.24
N VAL A 257 4.67 20.21 -13.17
CA VAL A 257 5.24 20.48 -11.84
C VAL A 257 5.13 19.24 -10.96
N GLY A 258 6.27 18.74 -10.48
CA GLY A 258 6.33 17.62 -9.53
C GLY A 258 6.25 16.22 -10.16
N PHE A 259 6.32 16.12 -11.49
CA PHE A 259 6.22 14.85 -12.21
C PHE A 259 7.27 13.82 -11.77
N SER A 260 8.55 14.21 -11.65
CA SER A 260 9.63 13.28 -11.29
C SER A 260 9.39 12.61 -9.93
N GLY A 261 8.87 13.36 -8.95
CA GLY A 261 8.50 12.83 -7.63
C GLY A 261 7.30 11.90 -7.69
N LEU A 262 6.28 12.23 -8.50
CA LEU A 262 5.09 11.40 -8.66
C LEU A 262 5.41 10.09 -9.39
N ALA A 263 6.15 10.13 -10.50
CA ALA A 263 6.56 8.96 -11.28
C ALA A 263 7.34 7.96 -10.41
N THR A 264 8.37 8.44 -9.71
CA THR A 264 9.19 7.60 -8.81
C THR A 264 8.35 6.96 -7.70
N ALA A 265 7.43 7.71 -7.09
CA ALA A 265 6.56 7.18 -6.03
C ALA A 265 5.63 6.08 -6.54
N VAL A 266 5.15 6.22 -7.78
CA VAL A 266 4.17 5.31 -8.39
C VAL A 266 4.83 4.03 -8.89
N GLU A 267 6.01 4.12 -9.50
CA GLU A 267 6.84 2.95 -9.85
C GLU A 267 7.23 2.16 -8.58
N SER A 268 7.56 2.87 -7.50
CA SER A 268 7.84 2.25 -6.20
C SER A 268 6.61 1.52 -5.64
N ALA A 269 5.43 2.14 -5.72
CA ALA A 269 4.18 1.52 -5.27
C ALA A 269 3.83 0.27 -6.10
N GLN A 270 3.99 0.33 -7.42
CA GLN A 270 3.76 -0.81 -8.31
C GLN A 270 4.71 -1.96 -7.98
N SER A 271 6.00 -1.66 -7.80
CA SER A 271 7.01 -2.65 -7.42
C SER A 271 6.67 -3.34 -6.09
N ILE A 272 6.18 -2.57 -5.11
CA ILE A 272 5.70 -3.12 -3.83
C ILE A 272 4.46 -4.00 -4.03
N MET A 273 3.48 -3.58 -4.83
CA MET A 273 2.28 -4.37 -5.11
C MET A 273 2.63 -5.70 -5.77
N VAL A 274 3.50 -5.70 -6.78
CA VAL A 274 3.98 -6.92 -7.46
C VAL A 274 4.69 -7.83 -6.45
N ARG A 275 5.58 -7.28 -5.62
CA ARG A 275 6.29 -8.04 -4.59
C ARG A 275 5.32 -8.64 -3.57
N CYS A 276 4.34 -7.89 -3.09
CA CYS A 276 3.33 -8.37 -2.15
C CYS A 276 2.47 -9.49 -2.77
N ALA A 277 2.00 -9.33 -4.00
CA ALA A 277 1.23 -10.34 -4.71
C ALA A 277 2.05 -11.63 -4.93
N PHE A 278 3.33 -11.48 -5.31
CA PHE A 278 4.26 -12.60 -5.43
C PHE A 278 4.46 -13.31 -4.08
N GLN A 279 4.65 -12.55 -3.00
CA GLN A 279 4.85 -13.09 -1.66
C GLN A 279 3.60 -13.80 -1.13
N GLN A 280 2.40 -13.28 -1.40
CA GLN A 280 1.12 -13.95 -1.09
C GLN A 280 1.01 -15.28 -1.85
N LYS A 281 1.34 -15.30 -3.15
CA LYS A 281 1.33 -16.53 -3.95
C LYS A 281 2.37 -17.53 -3.44
N GLN A 282 3.55 -17.07 -3.03
CA GLN A 282 4.56 -17.93 -2.39
C GLN A 282 4.05 -18.52 -1.07
N GLN A 283 3.36 -17.72 -0.24
CA GLN A 283 2.76 -18.19 1.01
C GLN A 283 1.66 -19.21 0.77
N GLU A 284 0.80 -18.97 -0.22
CA GLU A 284 -0.25 -19.90 -0.63
C GLU A 284 0.34 -21.25 -1.07
N ILE A 285 1.35 -21.21 -1.95
CA ILE A 285 2.06 -22.41 -2.41
C ILE A 285 2.76 -23.10 -1.23
N ALA A 286 3.42 -22.35 -0.35
CA ALA A 286 4.06 -22.89 0.84
C ALA A 286 3.05 -23.60 1.76
N GLY A 287 1.87 -23.02 1.95
CA GLY A 287 0.77 -23.63 2.72
C GLY A 287 0.28 -24.93 2.09
N ARG A 288 0.08 -24.95 0.78
CA ARG A 288 -0.28 -26.18 0.04
C ARG A 288 0.80 -27.25 0.15
N LEU A 289 2.08 -26.86 0.04
CA LEU A 289 3.21 -27.77 0.20
C LEU A 289 3.35 -28.29 1.63
N GLU A 290 3.00 -27.50 2.64
CA GLU A 290 3.04 -27.93 4.05
C GLU A 290 2.13 -29.13 4.30
N LEU A 291 0.94 -29.16 3.69
CA LEU A 291 0.00 -30.27 3.78
C LEU A 291 0.55 -31.58 3.19
N LEU A 292 1.46 -31.47 2.23
CA LEU A 292 2.13 -32.63 1.62
C LEU A 292 3.37 -33.08 2.41
N LYS A 293 3.81 -32.31 3.41
CA LYS A 293 4.99 -32.71 4.18
C LYS A 293 4.67 -33.90 5.06
N ARG A 294 5.30 -35.02 4.74
CA ARG A 294 5.36 -36.17 5.63
C ARG A 294 6.52 -36.01 6.62
N PRO A 295 6.37 -36.46 7.87
CA PRO A 295 7.51 -36.52 8.78
C PRO A 295 8.61 -37.40 8.19
N PHE A 296 9.87 -37.01 8.41
CA PHE A 296 10.99 -37.86 8.01
C PHE A 296 10.95 -39.16 8.79
N ARG A 297 11.32 -40.25 8.13
CA ARG A 297 11.39 -41.55 8.79
C ARG A 297 12.38 -41.49 9.96
N PRO A 298 12.07 -42.09 11.12
CA PRO A 298 12.93 -42.02 12.30
C PRO A 298 14.35 -42.53 12.08
N ASP A 299 14.51 -43.59 11.28
CA ASP A 299 15.81 -44.18 10.92
C ASP A 299 16.75 -43.18 10.22
N VAL A 300 16.20 -42.31 9.35
CA VAL A 300 16.96 -41.23 8.71
C VAL A 300 17.44 -40.22 9.75
N LEU A 301 16.59 -39.87 10.71
CA LEU A 301 16.96 -38.93 11.77
C LEU A 301 18.01 -39.52 12.70
N GLU A 302 17.91 -40.80 13.04
CA GLU A 302 18.93 -41.51 13.83
C GLU A 302 20.26 -41.59 13.09
N ALA A 303 20.25 -41.84 11.77
CA ALA A 303 21.47 -41.85 10.96
C ALA A 303 22.17 -40.47 10.93
N LEU A 304 21.40 -39.38 11.01
CA LEU A 304 21.95 -38.01 11.08
C LEU A 304 22.44 -37.62 12.47
N ARG A 305 22.01 -38.31 13.53
CA ARG A 305 22.29 -37.94 14.93
C ARG A 305 23.79 -37.92 15.25
N PRO A 306 24.63 -38.90 14.86
CA PRO A 306 26.08 -38.84 15.11
C PRO A 306 26.75 -37.65 14.41
N TRP A 307 26.31 -37.32 13.20
CA TRP A 307 26.79 -36.15 12.49
C TRP A 307 26.38 -34.85 13.18
N ALA A 308 25.15 -34.74 13.68
CA ALA A 308 24.71 -33.55 14.41
C ALA A 308 25.44 -33.40 15.77
N ASN A 309 25.65 -34.50 16.48
CA ASN A 309 26.28 -34.50 17.81
C ASN A 309 27.76 -34.13 17.79
N GLN A 310 28.44 -34.22 16.64
CA GLN A 310 29.87 -33.90 16.57
C GLN A 310 30.18 -32.43 16.95
N TYR A 311 29.19 -31.54 16.86
CA TYR A 311 29.31 -30.12 17.18
C TYR A 311 29.17 -29.81 18.67
N ALA A 312 28.77 -30.80 19.49
CA ALA A 312 28.77 -30.67 20.95
C ALA A 312 30.19 -30.73 21.54
N GLU A 313 31.17 -31.18 20.74
CA GLU A 313 32.56 -31.35 21.14
C GLU A 313 33.45 -30.44 20.29
N LEU A 314 34.46 -29.82 20.90
CA LEU A 314 35.46 -29.05 20.17
C LEU A 314 36.36 -30.01 19.37
N LYS A 315 36.29 -29.96 18.04
CA LYS A 315 37.11 -30.77 17.14
C LYS A 315 37.98 -29.91 16.24
N MET A 316 39.19 -30.39 15.95
CA MET A 316 40.08 -29.75 14.97
C MET A 316 39.50 -29.77 13.54
N ARG A 317 38.63 -30.74 13.24
CA ARG A 317 37.95 -30.89 11.95
C ARG A 317 36.54 -31.41 12.15
N TYR A 318 35.56 -30.72 11.59
CA TYR A 318 34.17 -31.18 11.53
C TYR A 318 33.88 -31.86 10.18
N LYS A 319 32.99 -32.85 10.19
CA LYS A 319 32.53 -33.57 9.01
C LYS A 319 31.39 -32.82 8.33
N PHE A 320 31.41 -32.77 7.00
CA PHE A 320 30.30 -32.27 6.19
C PHE A 320 29.21 -33.34 6.05
N LEU A 321 27.94 -32.92 6.14
CA LEU A 321 26.83 -33.75 5.69
C LEU A 321 26.58 -33.46 4.22
N VAL A 322 26.72 -34.48 3.38
CA VAL A 322 26.39 -34.42 1.97
C VAL A 322 25.12 -35.23 1.73
N LEU A 323 24.03 -34.54 1.39
CA LEU A 323 22.79 -35.20 0.99
C LEU A 323 22.81 -35.40 -0.52
N ARG A 324 22.98 -36.65 -0.98
CA ARG A 324 22.97 -37.00 -2.41
C ARG A 324 21.66 -37.70 -2.77
N GLY A 325 21.13 -37.40 -3.95
CA GLY A 325 19.93 -38.04 -4.50
C GLY A 325 19.31 -37.23 -5.64
N GLY A 326 18.46 -37.88 -6.44
CA GLY A 326 17.77 -37.25 -7.58
C GLY A 326 16.89 -36.05 -7.19
N SER A 327 16.36 -35.32 -8.17
CA SER A 327 15.42 -34.23 -7.90
C SER A 327 14.22 -34.73 -7.08
N GLN A 328 13.61 -33.85 -6.28
CA GLN A 328 12.40 -34.15 -5.49
C GLN A 328 12.53 -35.25 -4.41
N THR A 329 13.73 -35.73 -4.08
CA THR A 329 13.91 -36.73 -3.00
C THR A 329 13.86 -36.14 -1.57
N GLY A 330 13.36 -34.91 -1.40
CA GLY A 330 13.23 -34.27 -0.08
C GLY A 330 14.54 -33.79 0.56
N LYS A 331 15.68 -33.79 -0.15
CA LYS A 331 17.00 -33.37 0.39
C LYS A 331 16.99 -31.97 1.00
N SER A 332 16.52 -30.98 0.23
CA SER A 332 16.46 -29.59 0.71
C SER A 332 15.46 -29.45 1.88
N THR A 333 14.39 -30.25 1.90
CA THR A 333 13.44 -30.29 3.01
C THR A 333 14.07 -30.91 4.26
N LEU A 334 14.85 -31.99 4.13
CA LEU A 334 15.56 -32.64 5.22
C LEU A 334 16.63 -31.73 5.81
N ALA A 335 17.41 -31.05 4.96
CA ALA A 335 18.39 -30.06 5.40
C ALA A 335 17.72 -28.91 6.19
N LYS A 336 16.58 -28.39 5.69
CA LYS A 336 15.79 -27.35 6.37
C LYS A 336 15.11 -27.86 7.65
N PHE A 337 14.76 -29.13 7.73
CA PHE A 337 14.20 -29.74 8.94
C PHE A 337 15.26 -29.95 10.02
N ALA A 338 16.44 -30.46 9.62
CA ALA A 338 17.59 -30.56 10.51
C ALA A 338 17.96 -29.17 11.08
N ARG A 339 17.81 -28.10 10.28
CA ARG A 339 17.92 -26.73 10.79
C ARG A 339 16.98 -26.45 11.96
N ARG A 340 15.67 -26.69 11.79
CA ARG A 340 14.64 -26.34 12.78
C ARG A 340 14.67 -27.17 14.05
N ARG A 341 14.97 -28.47 13.94
CA ARG A 341 14.87 -29.40 15.09
C ARG A 341 16.13 -29.40 15.96
N PHE A 342 17.26 -29.02 15.38
CA PHE A 342 18.52 -28.98 16.10
C PHE A 342 18.98 -27.55 16.45
N TRP A 343 18.41 -26.47 15.86
CA TRP A 343 18.97 -25.10 15.98
C TRP A 343 17.96 -23.93 15.79
N VAL A 344 18.27 -22.74 16.35
CA VAL A 344 17.50 -21.46 16.24
C VAL A 344 18.25 -20.47 15.30
N GLU A 345 17.57 -19.44 14.74
CA GLU A 345 17.96 -18.44 13.70
C GLU A 345 19.41 -17.86 13.62
N PHE A 346 19.91 -17.61 12.38
CA PHE A 346 21.30 -17.22 12.03
C PHE A 346 21.87 -15.96 12.71
N GLN A 347 22.65 -16.18 13.76
CA GLN A 347 23.62 -15.27 14.40
C GLN A 347 25.04 -15.82 14.28
N ARG A 348 25.98 -15.04 13.74
CA ARG A 348 27.37 -15.47 13.46
C ARG A 348 28.12 -16.02 14.70
N GLU A 349 27.73 -15.59 15.89
CA GLU A 349 28.29 -16.02 17.17
C GLU A 349 27.64 -17.30 17.72
N GLU A 350 26.47 -17.69 17.20
CA GLU A 350 25.68 -18.84 17.70
C GLU A 350 25.54 -19.99 16.68
N HIS A 351 26.01 -19.81 15.44
CA HIS A 351 25.68 -20.72 14.32
C HIS A 351 26.76 -21.74 14.00
N GLY A 352 26.40 -23.04 14.12
CA GLY A 352 27.31 -24.16 13.92
C GLY A 352 27.46 -24.71 12.48
N TYR A 353 26.76 -24.19 11.47
CA TYR A 353 26.89 -24.71 10.10
C TYR A 353 26.44 -23.74 8.98
N ILE A 354 26.86 -24.05 7.75
CA ILE A 354 26.51 -23.37 6.50
C ILE A 354 25.81 -24.38 5.58
N LEU A 355 24.64 -24.03 5.05
CA LEU A 355 23.92 -24.86 4.08
C LEU A 355 24.24 -24.39 2.66
N PHE A 356 24.76 -25.29 1.85
CA PHE A 356 24.91 -25.09 0.42
C PHE A 356 23.82 -25.84 -0.33
N ASP A 357 22.97 -25.11 -1.04
CA ASP A 357 22.01 -25.67 -1.98
C ASP A 357 22.48 -25.35 -3.40
N ASN A 358 22.34 -26.31 -4.32
CA ASN A 358 22.71 -26.15 -5.73
C ASN A 358 24.21 -25.90 -6.04
N VAL A 359 25.11 -26.66 -5.39
CA VAL A 359 26.55 -26.62 -5.72
C VAL A 359 26.82 -27.44 -6.98
N ASN A 360 27.12 -26.75 -8.08
CA ASN A 360 27.37 -27.39 -9.38
C ASN A 360 28.81 -27.91 -9.55
N HIS A 361 29.75 -27.39 -8.75
CA HIS A 361 31.18 -27.73 -8.85
C HIS A 361 31.79 -27.92 -7.46
N MET A 362 32.50 -29.04 -7.27
CA MET A 362 33.15 -29.36 -6.00
C MET A 362 34.27 -28.36 -5.64
N ASP A 363 34.87 -27.74 -6.65
CA ASP A 363 35.93 -26.74 -6.47
C ASP A 363 35.45 -25.55 -5.64
N PHE A 364 34.16 -25.19 -5.71
CA PHE A 364 33.58 -24.17 -4.86
C PHE A 364 33.72 -24.51 -3.37
N VAL A 365 33.42 -25.76 -2.97
CA VAL A 365 33.56 -26.21 -1.58
C VAL A 365 35.04 -26.26 -1.17
N LEU A 366 35.93 -26.64 -2.08
CA LEU A 366 37.37 -26.71 -1.79
C LEU A 366 37.99 -25.32 -1.64
N ASN A 367 37.54 -24.34 -2.43
CA ASN A 367 38.02 -22.96 -2.39
C ASN A 367 37.58 -22.23 -1.12
N GLU A 368 36.37 -22.52 -0.63
CA GLU A 368 35.83 -21.92 0.60
C GLU A 368 36.24 -22.66 1.89
N ARG A 369 37.18 -23.63 1.81
CA ARG A 369 37.58 -24.48 2.96
C ARG A 369 38.06 -23.70 4.19
N ALA A 370 38.68 -22.54 3.99
CA ALA A 370 39.18 -21.71 5.08
C ALA A 370 38.03 -21.10 5.89
N LEU A 371 36.96 -20.67 5.22
CA LEU A 371 35.73 -20.21 5.86
C LEU A 371 35.08 -21.31 6.73
N PHE A 372 35.24 -22.58 6.35
CA PHE A 372 34.71 -23.72 7.12
C PHE A 372 35.53 -24.08 8.36
N GLN A 373 36.80 -23.70 8.41
CA GLN A 373 37.69 -23.97 9.54
C GLN A 373 37.73 -22.81 10.55
N LEU A 374 37.25 -21.63 10.16
CA LEU A 374 37.28 -20.41 10.98
C LEU A 374 36.21 -20.33 12.08
N LEU A 375 35.42 -21.39 12.29
CA LEU A 375 34.22 -21.39 13.15
C LEU A 375 34.48 -21.23 14.66
N ARG A 376 35.70 -20.84 15.08
CA ARG A 376 35.98 -20.31 16.43
C ARG A 376 37.27 -19.48 16.58
N ALA A 377 37.98 -19.15 15.50
CA ALA A 377 39.24 -18.43 15.59
C ALA A 377 39.05 -16.99 15.10
N ALA A 378 38.97 -16.05 16.05
CA ALA A 378 39.36 -14.68 15.75
C ALA A 378 40.86 -14.69 15.43
N PHE A 379 41.20 -14.75 14.14
CA PHE A 379 42.54 -14.41 13.66
C PHE A 379 42.41 -13.53 12.42
N VAL A 380 43.02 -12.35 12.52
CA VAL A 380 43.42 -11.49 11.42
C VAL A 380 44.32 -12.31 10.50
N LEU A 381 43.95 -12.41 9.21
CA LEU A 381 44.69 -13.13 8.18
C LEU A 381 45.92 -12.31 7.76
N GLU A 382 47.11 -12.65 8.25
CA GLU A 382 48.37 -12.41 7.55
C GLU A 382 48.78 -13.67 6.79
N ARG A 383 49.12 -13.50 5.50
CA ARG A 383 49.50 -14.57 4.57
C ARG A 383 50.81 -15.25 4.99
N ALA A 384 50.81 -16.56 5.13
CA ALA A 384 51.99 -17.38 4.83
C ALA A 384 51.64 -18.86 4.54
N GLY A 385 52.08 -19.34 3.37
CA GLY A 385 52.71 -20.65 3.15
C GLY A 385 51.95 -21.97 3.42
N GLY A 386 51.50 -22.61 2.34
CA GLY A 386 51.63 -24.06 2.05
C GLY A 386 51.11 -25.12 3.02
N PHE A 387 50.12 -25.92 2.61
CA PHE A 387 49.77 -27.19 3.28
C PHE A 387 49.45 -28.33 2.29
N LYS A 388 50.08 -29.50 2.53
CA LYS A 388 49.82 -30.81 1.90
C LYS A 388 48.55 -31.46 2.48
N VAL A 389 47.81 -32.20 1.64
CA VAL A 389 46.53 -32.85 1.95
C VAL A 389 46.74 -34.30 2.42
N LEU A 390 46.16 -34.64 3.58
CA LEU A 390 45.92 -36.02 4.02
C LEU A 390 44.43 -36.36 3.85
N ARG A 391 44.14 -37.47 3.15
CA ARG A 391 42.79 -37.96 2.84
C ARG A 391 42.23 -38.85 3.96
N GLY A 392 40.95 -38.67 4.26
CA GLY A 392 40.13 -39.59 5.04
C GLY A 392 38.69 -39.09 5.06
N TRP A 393 37.82 -39.68 4.24
CA TRP A 393 36.38 -39.37 4.20
C TRP A 393 35.60 -40.64 4.52
N GLY A 394 34.58 -40.52 5.38
CA GLY A 394 33.54 -41.53 5.52
C GLY A 394 32.31 -41.06 4.75
N GLU A 395 31.92 -41.79 3.71
CA GLU A 395 30.68 -41.57 2.98
C GLU A 395 29.54 -42.31 3.69
N LEU A 396 28.42 -41.61 3.92
CA LEU A 396 27.18 -42.24 4.37
C LEU A 396 26.32 -42.49 3.13
N PHE A 397 26.28 -43.74 2.66
CA PHE A 397 25.39 -44.14 1.59
C PHE A 397 23.99 -44.39 2.17
N LEU A 398 22.99 -43.68 1.67
CA LEU A 398 21.60 -44.10 1.89
C LEU A 398 21.40 -45.43 1.16
N PRO A 399 20.65 -46.40 1.73
CA PRO A 399 20.42 -47.69 1.09
C PRO A 399 19.85 -47.52 -0.33
N GLU A 400 20.28 -48.35 -1.27
CA GLU A 400 19.63 -48.47 -2.57
C GLU A 400 18.14 -48.79 -2.36
N GLY A 401 17.27 -47.93 -2.89
CA GLY A 401 15.83 -47.99 -2.64
C GLY A 401 15.27 -46.89 -1.72
N PHE A 402 16.09 -45.92 -1.29
CA PHE A 402 15.60 -44.71 -0.61
C PHE A 402 14.63 -43.92 -1.51
N ARG A 403 13.33 -44.17 -1.34
CA ARG A 403 12.25 -43.30 -1.82
C ARG A 403 11.73 -42.52 -0.64
N ALA A 404 12.01 -41.21 -0.59
CA ALA A 404 11.19 -40.32 0.20
C ALA A 404 9.77 -40.42 -0.37
N ALA A 405 8.81 -40.89 0.43
CA ALA A 405 7.41 -40.85 0.05
C ALA A 405 7.04 -39.37 -0.13
N VAL A 406 6.76 -38.98 -1.37
CA VAL A 406 6.23 -37.66 -1.72
C VAL A 406 4.86 -37.49 -1.09
#